data_AF-A0A1I5LIQ9-F1
#
_entry.id   AF-A0A1I5LIQ9-F1
#
_cell.length_a   1.000
_cell.length_b   1.000
_cell.length_c   1.000
_cell.angle_alpha   90.00
_cell.angle_beta   90.00
_cell.angle_gamma   90.00
#
_symmetry.space_group_name_H-M   'P 1'
#
loop_
_entity.id
_entity.type
_entity.pdbx_description
1 polymer ?
#
loop_
_entity_poly.entity_id
_entity_poly.type
_entity_poly.pdbx_seq_one_letter_code
_entity_poly.pdbx_strand_id
1 'polypeptide(L)' 'MSSLSFHSSRPDGWVKPKAYSDASLRYKHHGKILPMEQPGFFARLFGAR' A
#
# COMPACT_ATOMS: atom_id res chain seq x y z
N MET A 1 19.34 34.01 17.92
CA MET A 1 18.70 33.24 16.83
C MET A 1 18.14 31.96 17.43
N SER A 2 16.85 31.69 17.31
CA SER A 2 16.27 30.45 17.86
C SER A 2 16.69 29.25 17.01
N SER A 3 17.41 28.30 17.60
CA SER A 3 17.87 27.05 16.98
C SER A 3 16.74 26.00 16.90
N LEU A 4 15.61 26.35 16.31
CA LEU A 4 14.48 25.43 16.17
C LEU A 4 14.72 24.54 14.95
N SER A 5 15.06 23.29 15.18
CA SER A 5 15.13 22.26 14.16
C SER A 5 13.71 21.75 13.87
N PHE A 6 13.14 22.14 12.73
CA PHE A 6 11.85 21.63 12.28
C PHE A 6 12.03 20.20 11.73
N HIS A 7 11.77 19.21 12.59
CA HIS A 7 11.72 17.82 12.20
C HIS A 7 10.28 17.42 11.93
N SER A 8 9.98 17.09 10.67
CA SER A 8 8.69 16.55 10.26
C SER A 8 8.82 15.03 10.17
N SER A 9 7.89 14.29 10.75
CA SER A 9 7.77 12.84 10.54
C SER A 9 7.17 12.49 9.19
N ARG A 10 6.77 13.49 8.39
CA ARG A 10 6.22 13.26 7.06
C ARG A 10 7.32 12.71 6.16
N PRO A 11 7.04 11.65 5.38
CA PRO A 11 8.00 11.12 4.44
C PRO A 11 8.42 12.21 3.45
N ASP A 12 9.70 12.22 3.09
CA ASP A 12 10.26 13.15 2.12
C ASP A 12 9.52 13.01 0.77
N GLY A 13 9.19 14.15 0.16
CA GLY A 13 8.40 14.23 -1.07
C GLY A 13 9.12 13.66 -2.30
N TRP A 14 10.43 13.51 -2.23
CA TRP A 14 11.27 12.93 -3.28
C TRP A 14 11.35 11.39 -3.23
N VAL A 15 10.87 10.77 -2.14
CA VAL A 15 10.91 9.32 -1.97
C VAL A 15 9.86 8.66 -2.88
N LYS A 16 10.32 7.74 -3.72
CA LYS A 16 9.48 6.88 -4.55
C LYS A 16 9.67 5.41 -4.14
N PRO A 17 8.59 4.62 -4.06
CA PRO A 17 7.19 4.98 -4.34
C PRO A 17 6.57 5.80 -3.21
N LYS A 18 5.68 6.75 -3.58
CA LYS A 18 4.93 7.53 -2.60
C LYS A 18 3.86 6.64 -1.97
N ALA A 19 3.80 6.60 -0.64
CA ALA A 19 2.75 5.87 0.04
C ALA A 19 1.38 6.46 -0.32
N TYR A 20 0.43 5.60 -0.73
CA TYR A 20 -0.94 6.02 -0.96
C TYR A 20 -1.60 6.33 0.39
N SER A 21 -2.04 7.57 0.57
CA SER A 21 -2.85 7.94 1.74
C SER A 21 -4.28 7.40 1.64
N ASP A 22 -4.78 7.19 0.43
CA ASP A 22 -6.12 6.71 0.16
C ASP A 22 -6.09 5.27 -0.41
N ALA A 23 -6.87 4.40 0.23
CA ALA A 23 -7.04 3.02 -0.19
C ALA A 23 -7.68 2.91 -1.59
N SER A 24 -8.54 3.85 -1.99
CA SER A 24 -9.20 3.85 -3.30
C SER A 24 -8.20 4.11 -4.43
N LEU A 25 -7.28 5.06 -4.24
CA LEU A 25 -6.20 5.34 -5.18
C LEU A 25 -5.29 4.12 -5.33
N ARG A 26 -4.89 3.52 -4.20
CA ARG A 26 -4.09 2.30 -4.21
C ARG A 26 -4.78 1.17 -4.99
N TYR A 27 -6.08 0.99 -4.79
CA TYR A 27 -6.88 -0.03 -5.48
C TYR A 27 -6.98 0.25 -6.99
N LYS A 28 -7.14 1.51 -7.41
CA LYS A 28 -7.14 1.88 -8.84
C LYS A 28 -5.81 1.57 -9.53
N HIS A 29 -4.69 1.75 -8.83
CA HIS A 29 -3.35 1.53 -9.40
C HIS A 29 -2.89 0.06 -9.34
N HIS A 30 -3.24 -0.67 -8.28
CA HIS A 30 -2.70 -2.01 -8.01
C HIS A 30 -3.74 -3.13 -7.99
N GLY A 31 -5.03 -2.80 -7.99
CA GLY A 31 -6.11 -3.77 -7.88
C GLY A 31 -6.27 -4.35 -6.47
N LYS A 32 -6.88 -5.54 -6.41
CA LYS A 32 -7.18 -6.26 -5.16
C LYS A 32 -5.91 -6.82 -4.52
N ILE A 33 -5.80 -6.72 -3.19
CA ILE A 33 -4.77 -7.46 -2.45
C ILE A 33 -5.06 -8.96 -2.57
N LEU A 34 -4.08 -9.72 -3.05
CA LEU A 34 -4.16 -11.17 -3.10
C LEU A 34 -3.63 -11.77 -1.79
N PRO A 35 -4.22 -12.90 -1.33
CA PRO A 35 -3.64 -13.64 -0.21
C PRO A 35 -2.23 -14.12 -0.58
N MET A 36 -1.35 -14.18 0.42
CA MET A 36 0.00 -14.71 0.23
C MET A 36 0.00 -16.22 0.01
N GLU A 37 -0.98 -16.92 0.60
CA GLU A 37 -1.20 -18.34 0.36
C GLU A 37 -1.80 -18.55 -1.03
N GLN A 38 -1.16 -19.41 -1.82
CA GLN A 38 -1.65 -19.72 -3.15
C GLN A 38 -2.91 -20.58 -3.04
N PRO A 39 -4.04 -20.19 -3.67
CA PRO A 39 -5.23 -21.01 -3.67
C PRO A 39 -4.93 -22.31 -4.42
N GLY A 40 -5.13 -23.45 -3.74
CA GLY A 40 -5.01 -24.78 -4.33
C GLY A 40 -6.04 -25.01 -5.44
N PHE A 41 -5.90 -26.11 -6.18
CA PHE A 41 -6.75 -26.44 -7.34
C PHE A 41 -8.25 -26.33 -7.03
N PHE A 42 -8.70 -26.94 -5.93
CA PHE A 42 -10.10 -26.91 -5.53
C PHE A 42 -10.57 -25.51 -5.07
N ALA A 43 -9.71 -24.72 -4.42
CA ALA A 43 -10.05 -23.36 -4.01
C ALA A 43 -10.26 -22.42 -5.21
N ARG A 44 -9.53 -22.67 -6.32
CA ARG A 44 -9.74 -21.98 -7.59
C ARG A 44 -11.01 -22.44 -8.31
N LEU A 45 -11.29 -23.74 -8.28
CA LEU A 45 -12.45 -24.32 -8.97
C LEU A 45 -13.78 -23.97 -8.31
N PHE A 46 -13.84 -24.00 -6.98
CA PHE A 46 -15.09 -23.72 -6.24
C PHE A 46 -15.24 -22.26 -5.82
N GLY A 47 -14.30 -21.40 -6.22
CA GLY A 47 -14.35 -19.97 -5.91
C GLY A 47 -14.42 -19.74 -4.41
N ALA A 48 -13.33 -20.00 -3.70
CA ALA A 48 -13.17 -19.52 -2.33
C ALA A 48 -13.21 -17.99 -2.37
N ARG A 49 -14.39 -17.44 -2.05
CA ARG A 49 -14.69 -16.02 -2.19
C ARG A 49 -14.20 -15.24 -0.98
#